data_AF-A0A3A0ABN9-F1
#
_entry.id   AF-A0A3A0ABN9-F1
#
_cell.length_a   1.000
_cell.length_b   1.000
_cell.length_c   1.000
_cell.angle_alpha   90.00
_cell.angle_beta   90.00
_cell.angle_gamma   90.00
#
_symmetry.space_group_name_H-M   'P 1'
#
loop_
_entity.id
_entity.type
_entity.pdbx_description
1 polymer ?
#
loop_
_entity_poly.entity_id
_entity_poly.type
_entity_poly.pdbx_seq_one_letter_code
_entity_poly.pdbx_strand_id
1 'polypeptide(L)'
;MHSRLVRRPTFGYLLGVAVLPVAVLASIGALLWGRAVLALCLPLLGIALLTLWRRGGQADTTAVFASLLAVTGLAILAGTQVVYLKDFLQGGDWYRMNTLFKFFIQVWVLWGLAAAVALPRLWQAATASLARPVLRRQRSRPVDALEAETLRPAPWWAGGRWPALWQTGVVVLLAASLAYVALGTPARLSQRLTGWRPAFGTLNALDYMVQGSYTWPDDSHRILLAADHAAIEWLLAHVRGNPVIIETSELDYYRAGSSRVASLTGLSGLLGMHKSEQRPGEQVGARDGLLREFWATPDLDRTQAIIDELGIGLVYVGQLERYLHPDGVHKLAEMAARGMLSPIYQHEGVVIYAVPGRLVQEDGLYFPQQAPTGQDVGKHFSRKAHAG
;
A
#
# COMPACT_ATOMS: atom_id res chain seq x y z
N MET A 1 -6.01 25.83 -47.50
CA MET A 1 -6.55 25.41 -46.19
C MET A 1 -6.21 26.39 -45.06
N HIS A 2 -4.96 26.86 -44.94
CA HIS A 2 -4.52 27.84 -43.92
C HIS A 2 -5.28 29.19 -43.96
N SER A 3 -5.55 29.73 -45.14
CA SER A 3 -6.25 31.03 -45.34
C SER A 3 -7.76 31.00 -45.08
N ARG A 4 -8.37 29.81 -44.92
CA ARG A 4 -9.79 29.65 -44.56
C ARG A 4 -10.01 29.40 -43.07
N LEU A 5 -8.94 29.34 -42.26
CA LEU A 5 -8.99 28.92 -40.85
C LEU A 5 -8.50 29.96 -39.83
N VAL A 6 -7.96 31.11 -40.24
CA VAL A 6 -7.43 32.12 -39.32
C VAL A 6 -7.85 33.52 -39.79
N ARG A 7 -8.65 34.23 -38.98
CA ARG A 7 -8.98 35.64 -39.28
C ARG A 7 -7.91 36.63 -38.80
N ARG A 8 -7.12 36.34 -37.74
CA ARG A 8 -5.86 37.04 -37.36
C ARG A 8 -4.97 36.16 -36.45
N PRO A 9 -3.65 36.00 -36.71
CA PRO A 9 -2.75 35.39 -35.74
C PRO A 9 -2.51 36.38 -34.58
N THR A 10 -2.95 36.02 -33.37
CA THR A 10 -2.61 36.76 -32.15
C THR A 10 -1.28 36.27 -31.59
N PHE A 11 -0.61 37.07 -30.76
CA PHE A 11 0.62 36.65 -30.06
C PHE A 11 0.43 35.33 -29.30
N GLY A 12 -0.71 35.16 -28.61
CA GLY A 12 -1.05 33.92 -27.92
C GLY A 12 -1.25 32.71 -28.85
N TYR A 13 -1.65 32.93 -30.11
CA TYR A 13 -1.71 31.85 -31.11
C TYR A 13 -0.32 31.38 -31.53
N LEU A 14 0.59 32.31 -31.80
CA LEU A 14 1.98 31.99 -32.16
C LEU A 14 2.73 31.29 -31.01
N LEU A 15 2.51 31.74 -29.77
CA LEU A 15 3.05 31.10 -28.58
C LEU A 15 2.55 29.66 -28.44
N GLY A 16 1.25 29.41 -28.64
CA GLY A 16 0.68 28.07 -28.61
C GLY A 16 1.26 27.14 -29.68
N VAL A 17 1.45 27.63 -30.91
CA VAL A 17 2.07 26.84 -32.00
C VAL A 17 3.53 26.50 -31.70
N ALA A 18 4.26 27.35 -30.98
CA ALA A 18 5.66 27.10 -30.60
C ALA A 18 5.82 26.03 -29.49
N VAL A 19 4.79 25.76 -28.68
CA VAL A 19 4.86 24.79 -27.56
C VAL A 19 5.25 23.39 -28.03
N LEU A 20 4.65 22.91 -29.12
CA LEU A 20 4.89 21.56 -29.62
C LEU A 20 6.32 21.33 -30.16
N PRO A 21 6.87 22.15 -31.08
CA PRO A 21 8.24 21.97 -31.54
C PRO A 21 9.25 22.15 -30.41
N VAL A 22 9.03 23.07 -29.47
CA VAL A 22 9.89 23.22 -28.28
C VAL A 22 9.86 21.95 -27.42
N ALA A 23 8.67 21.39 -27.17
CA ALA A 23 8.53 20.14 -26.42
C ALA A 23 9.21 18.95 -27.11
N VAL A 24 9.17 18.87 -28.44
CA VAL A 24 9.86 17.84 -29.23
C VAL A 24 11.38 18.02 -29.18
N LEU A 25 11.88 19.24 -29.33
CA LEU A 25 13.33 19.52 -29.21
C LEU A 25 13.83 19.22 -27.79
N ALA A 26 13.08 19.61 -26.77
CA ALA A 26 13.39 19.28 -25.38
C ALA A 26 13.35 17.76 -25.12
N SER A 27 12.43 17.03 -25.78
CA SER A 27 12.37 15.57 -25.72
C SER A 27 13.63 14.93 -26.29
N ILE A 28 14.11 15.39 -27.45
CA ILE A 28 15.37 14.92 -28.05
C ILE A 28 16.54 15.22 -27.10
N GLY A 29 16.62 16.43 -26.55
CA GLY A 29 17.64 16.79 -25.55
C GLY A 29 17.61 15.88 -24.31
N ALA A 30 16.41 15.57 -23.81
CA ALA A 30 16.24 14.65 -22.69
C ALA A 30 16.68 13.21 -23.03
N LEU A 31 16.43 12.72 -24.24
CA LEU A 31 16.95 11.42 -24.70
C LEU A 31 18.48 11.39 -24.74
N LEU A 32 19.10 12.43 -25.30
CA LEU A 32 20.56 12.54 -25.38
C LEU A 32 21.20 12.60 -23.99
N TRP A 33 20.47 13.11 -22.98
CA TRP A 33 20.87 13.10 -21.58
C TRP A 33 20.47 11.79 -20.83
N GLY A 34 20.04 10.74 -21.53
CA GLY A 34 19.65 9.48 -20.90
C GLY A 34 18.39 9.56 -20.03
N ARG A 35 17.57 10.61 -20.19
CA ARG A 35 16.33 10.85 -19.44
C ARG A 35 15.12 10.38 -20.26
N ALA A 36 15.04 9.08 -20.55
CA ALA A 36 14.01 8.51 -21.43
C ALA A 36 12.56 8.78 -20.98
N VAL A 37 12.28 8.71 -19.68
CA VAL A 37 10.93 8.99 -19.14
C VAL A 37 10.55 10.45 -19.36
N LEU A 38 11.46 11.39 -19.08
CA LEU A 38 11.23 12.81 -19.31
C LEU A 38 10.99 13.08 -20.80
N ALA A 39 11.80 12.48 -21.65
CA ALA A 39 11.64 12.60 -23.09
C ALA A 39 10.27 12.13 -23.58
N LEU A 40 9.73 11.04 -23.03
CA LEU A 40 8.39 10.56 -23.36
C LEU A 40 7.30 11.55 -22.91
N CYS A 41 7.45 12.17 -21.74
CA CYS A 41 6.44 13.07 -21.19
C CYS A 41 6.35 14.41 -21.92
N LEU A 42 7.49 14.99 -22.33
CA LEU A 42 7.54 16.33 -22.90
C LEU A 42 6.63 16.54 -24.13
N PRO A 43 6.65 15.70 -25.19
CA PRO A 43 5.79 15.90 -26.35
C PRO A 43 4.32 15.69 -26.01
N LEU A 44 4.00 14.72 -25.12
CA LEU A 44 2.65 14.50 -24.63
C LEU A 44 2.13 15.72 -23.87
N LEU A 45 2.99 16.35 -23.05
CA LEU A 45 2.65 17.55 -22.29
C LEU A 45 2.45 18.74 -23.23
N GLY A 46 3.31 18.89 -24.24
CA GLY A 46 3.17 19.91 -25.27
C GLY A 46 1.85 19.80 -26.05
N ILE A 47 1.48 18.58 -26.47
CA ILE A 47 0.18 18.31 -27.09
C ILE A 47 -0.96 18.66 -26.13
N ALA A 48 -0.90 18.19 -24.90
CA ALA A 48 -1.98 18.35 -23.95
C ALA A 48 -2.19 19.83 -23.55
N LEU A 49 -1.11 20.59 -23.34
CA LEU A 49 -1.16 22.04 -23.13
C LEU A 49 -1.74 22.78 -24.33
N LEU A 50 -1.33 22.41 -25.56
CA LEU A 50 -1.90 23.00 -26.77
C LEU A 50 -3.41 22.72 -26.88
N THR A 51 -3.86 21.51 -26.51
CA THR A 51 -5.30 21.18 -26.53
C THR A 51 -6.10 21.90 -25.46
N LEU A 52 -5.50 22.31 -24.34
CA LEU A 52 -6.14 23.18 -23.34
C LEU A 52 -6.16 24.63 -23.83
N TRP A 53 -5.04 25.13 -24.35
CA TRP A 53 -4.86 26.49 -24.85
C TRP A 53 -5.82 26.83 -26.00
N ARG A 54 -6.09 25.87 -26.89
CA ARG A 54 -6.96 26.06 -28.06
C ARG A 54 -8.46 26.02 -27.74
N ARG A 55 -8.87 25.82 -26.48
CA ARG A 55 -10.30 25.73 -26.12
C ARG A 55 -10.92 27.12 -26.08
N GLY A 56 -11.95 27.33 -26.90
CA GLY A 56 -12.77 28.55 -26.86
C GLY A 56 -13.82 28.51 -25.74
N GLY A 57 -14.50 29.64 -25.50
CA GLY A 57 -15.50 29.81 -24.43
C GLY A 57 -16.75 28.90 -24.49
N GLN A 58 -16.87 28.03 -25.49
CA GLN A 58 -17.93 27.01 -25.61
C GLN A 58 -17.44 25.59 -25.28
N ALA A 59 -16.26 25.44 -24.68
CA ALA A 59 -15.72 24.13 -24.33
C ALA A 59 -16.52 23.46 -23.21
N ASP A 60 -16.81 22.16 -23.36
CA ASP A 60 -17.44 21.34 -22.32
C ASP A 60 -16.58 21.34 -21.05
N THR A 61 -17.12 21.93 -19.97
CA THR A 61 -16.46 22.04 -18.66
C THR A 61 -15.98 20.69 -18.15
N THR A 62 -16.76 19.62 -18.35
CA THR A 62 -16.39 18.28 -17.89
C THR A 62 -15.20 17.72 -18.68
N ALA A 63 -15.14 17.97 -19.99
CA ALA A 63 -13.99 17.61 -20.80
C ALA A 63 -12.76 18.47 -20.45
N VAL A 64 -12.94 19.74 -20.05
CA VAL A 64 -11.85 20.61 -19.56
C VAL A 64 -11.30 20.06 -18.27
N PHE A 65 -12.16 19.74 -17.31
CA PHE A 65 -11.78 19.17 -16.04
C PHE A 65 -10.97 17.86 -16.21
N ALA A 66 -11.48 16.90 -16.99
CA ALA A 66 -10.76 15.64 -17.23
C ALA A 66 -9.40 15.87 -17.92
N SER A 67 -9.30 16.87 -18.80
CA SER A 67 -8.04 17.20 -19.47
C SER A 67 -7.05 17.89 -18.53
N LEU A 68 -7.51 18.72 -17.61
CA LEU A 68 -6.69 19.32 -16.55
C LEU A 68 -6.11 18.23 -15.64
N LEU A 69 -6.92 17.26 -15.21
CA LEU A 69 -6.44 16.13 -14.41
C LEU A 69 -5.36 15.32 -15.16
N ALA A 70 -5.60 15.01 -16.44
CA ALA A 70 -4.65 14.29 -17.27
C ALA A 70 -3.32 15.06 -17.44
N VAL A 71 -3.39 16.36 -17.74
CA VAL A 71 -2.23 17.25 -17.88
C VAL A 71 -1.47 17.37 -16.58
N THR A 72 -2.15 17.55 -15.45
CA THR A 72 -1.52 17.67 -14.14
C THR A 72 -0.79 16.39 -13.75
N GLY A 73 -1.40 15.22 -13.97
CA GLY A 73 -0.71 13.94 -13.74
C GLY A 73 0.54 13.79 -14.62
N LEU A 74 0.47 14.19 -15.89
CA LEU A 74 1.62 14.16 -16.79
C LEU A 74 2.71 15.17 -16.39
N ALA A 75 2.33 16.35 -15.93
CA ALA A 75 3.25 17.37 -15.43
C ALA A 75 3.96 16.91 -14.16
N ILE A 76 3.27 16.23 -13.23
CA ILE A 76 3.89 15.62 -12.04
C ILE A 76 4.89 14.53 -12.49
N LEU A 77 4.51 13.67 -13.44
CA LEU A 77 5.37 12.60 -13.94
C LEU A 77 6.65 13.15 -14.57
N ALA A 78 6.54 14.20 -15.41
CA ALA A 78 7.68 14.91 -15.98
C ALA A 78 8.49 15.66 -14.92
N GLY A 79 7.81 16.39 -14.03
CA GLY A 79 8.42 17.25 -13.02
C GLY A 79 9.30 16.46 -12.05
N THR A 80 8.84 15.29 -11.61
CA THR A 80 9.63 14.39 -10.75
C THR A 80 10.87 13.79 -11.43
N GLN A 81 11.00 13.91 -12.76
CA GLN A 81 12.25 13.55 -13.45
C GLN A 81 13.34 14.61 -13.29
N VAL A 82 12.94 15.86 -13.04
CA VAL A 82 13.81 17.04 -12.99
C VAL A 82 14.01 17.50 -11.54
N VAL A 83 12.93 17.56 -10.78
CA VAL A 83 12.89 18.03 -9.38
C VAL A 83 12.64 16.84 -8.48
N TYR A 84 13.57 16.58 -7.57
CA TYR A 84 13.44 15.52 -6.57
C TYR A 84 14.16 15.92 -5.28
N LEU A 85 13.69 15.35 -4.17
CA LEU A 85 14.36 15.52 -2.88
C LEU A 85 15.55 14.58 -2.80
N LYS A 86 16.74 15.13 -2.59
CA LYS A 86 17.95 14.37 -2.29
C LYS A 86 17.85 13.81 -0.87
N ASP A 87 17.94 12.50 -0.73
CA ASP A 87 17.93 11.79 0.55
C ASP A 87 19.06 10.74 0.61
N PHE A 88 18.97 9.80 1.56
CA PHE A 88 19.97 8.76 1.77
C PHE A 88 20.15 7.79 0.57
N LEU A 89 19.22 7.78 -0.39
CA LEU A 89 19.33 6.98 -1.62
C LEU A 89 20.21 7.65 -2.68
N GLN A 90 20.65 8.89 -2.46
CA GLN A 90 21.49 9.61 -3.41
C GLN A 90 22.79 8.85 -3.70
N GLY A 91 23.19 8.83 -4.98
CA GLY A 91 24.44 8.18 -5.42
C GLY A 91 24.26 6.76 -5.93
N GLY A 92 23.08 6.16 -5.76
CA GLY A 92 22.71 4.89 -6.39
C GLY A 92 21.64 5.02 -7.46
N ASP A 93 21.24 3.90 -8.05
CA ASP A 93 20.19 3.83 -9.09
C ASP A 93 18.82 4.33 -8.60
N TRP A 94 18.62 4.35 -7.27
CA TRP A 94 17.39 4.72 -6.60
C TRP A 94 17.33 6.18 -6.13
N TYR A 95 18.26 7.03 -6.57
CA TYR A 95 18.51 8.39 -6.05
C TYR A 95 17.30 9.35 -5.97
N ARG A 96 16.18 9.03 -6.63
CA ARG A 96 14.93 9.80 -6.63
C ARG A 96 13.69 8.98 -6.24
N MET A 97 13.87 7.73 -5.82
CA MET A 97 12.80 6.75 -5.61
C MET A 97 11.74 7.29 -4.64
N ASN A 98 12.13 7.89 -3.53
CA ASN A 98 11.18 8.41 -2.54
C ASN A 98 10.32 9.56 -3.09
N THR A 99 10.88 10.40 -3.97
CA THR A 99 10.09 11.43 -4.67
C THR A 99 9.12 10.77 -5.63
N LEU A 100 9.59 9.84 -6.46
CA LEU A 100 8.73 9.13 -7.43
C LEU A 100 7.58 8.43 -6.71
N PHE A 101 7.87 7.65 -5.67
CA PHE A 101 6.88 6.90 -4.90
C PHE A 101 5.78 7.80 -4.33
N LYS A 102 6.16 8.92 -3.69
CA LYS A 102 5.21 9.85 -3.04
C LYS A 102 4.31 10.59 -4.02
N PHE A 103 4.82 10.94 -5.20
CA PHE A 103 4.06 11.73 -6.18
C PHE A 103 3.35 10.88 -7.22
N PHE A 104 3.85 9.69 -7.55
CA PHE A 104 3.23 8.84 -8.57
C PHE A 104 1.84 8.36 -8.15
N ILE A 105 1.60 8.13 -6.85
CA ILE A 105 0.25 7.79 -6.39
C ILE A 105 -0.77 8.87 -6.75
N GLN A 106 -0.38 10.14 -6.71
CA GLN A 106 -1.25 11.25 -7.12
C GLN A 106 -1.53 11.20 -8.64
N VAL A 107 -0.53 10.84 -9.45
CA VAL A 107 -0.73 10.64 -10.89
C VAL A 107 -1.78 9.56 -11.16
N TRP A 108 -1.68 8.42 -10.47
CA TRP A 108 -2.66 7.33 -10.59
C TRP A 108 -4.08 7.77 -10.23
N VAL A 109 -4.25 8.50 -9.14
CA VAL A 109 -5.57 9.01 -8.71
C VAL A 109 -6.14 10.00 -9.74
N LEU A 110 -5.34 10.99 -10.17
CA LEU A 110 -5.76 11.99 -11.15
C LEU A 110 -6.15 11.35 -12.49
N TRP A 111 -5.34 10.41 -12.99
CA TRP A 111 -5.61 9.72 -14.24
C TRP A 111 -6.76 8.72 -14.13
N GLY A 112 -6.97 8.10 -12.97
CA GLY A 112 -8.15 7.26 -12.71
C GLY A 112 -9.45 8.05 -12.84
N LEU A 113 -9.51 9.25 -12.22
CA LEU A 113 -10.66 10.15 -12.35
C LEU A 113 -10.83 10.69 -13.77
N ALA A 114 -9.74 11.08 -14.43
CA ALA A 114 -9.78 11.51 -15.83
C ALA A 114 -10.31 10.40 -16.76
N ALA A 115 -9.85 9.16 -16.55
CA ALA A 115 -10.27 8.00 -17.32
C ALA A 115 -11.75 7.65 -17.08
N ALA A 116 -12.25 7.75 -15.83
CA ALA A 116 -13.66 7.52 -15.51
C ALA A 116 -14.61 8.45 -16.29
N VAL A 117 -14.16 9.67 -16.59
CA VAL A 117 -14.91 10.64 -17.41
C VAL A 117 -14.68 10.44 -18.91
N ALA A 118 -13.42 10.24 -19.32
CA ALA A 118 -13.05 10.21 -20.73
C ALA A 118 -13.44 8.91 -21.42
N LEU A 119 -13.27 7.75 -20.78
CA LEU A 119 -13.49 6.44 -21.40
C LEU A 119 -14.93 6.23 -21.88
N PRO A 120 -15.99 6.48 -21.08
CA PRO A 120 -17.36 6.30 -21.55
C PRO A 120 -17.70 7.17 -22.75
N ARG A 121 -17.20 8.42 -22.76
CA ARG A 121 -17.44 9.39 -23.84
C ARG A 121 -16.73 8.98 -25.12
N LEU A 122 -15.46 8.56 -25.02
CA LEU A 122 -14.71 8.04 -26.16
C LEU A 122 -15.32 6.76 -26.69
N TRP A 123 -15.80 5.88 -25.81
CA TRP A 123 -16.50 4.65 -26.17
C TRP A 123 -17.79 4.92 -26.94
N GLN A 124 -18.64 5.81 -26.43
CA GLN A 124 -19.87 6.22 -27.11
C GLN A 124 -19.58 6.85 -28.48
N ALA A 125 -18.58 7.71 -28.58
CA ALA A 125 -18.18 8.33 -29.83
C ALA A 125 -17.64 7.30 -30.85
N ALA A 126 -16.86 6.31 -30.39
CA ALA A 126 -16.39 5.21 -31.21
C ALA A 126 -17.56 4.35 -31.73
N THR A 127 -18.49 3.95 -30.86
CA THR A 127 -19.68 3.18 -31.24
C THR A 127 -20.57 3.93 -32.23
N ALA A 128 -20.83 5.21 -31.98
CA ALA A 128 -21.61 6.06 -32.90
C ALA A 128 -20.95 6.17 -34.28
N SER A 129 -19.62 6.20 -34.33
CA SER A 129 -18.86 6.23 -35.58
C SER A 129 -19.00 4.93 -36.38
N LEU A 130 -19.03 3.78 -35.70
CA LEU A 130 -19.27 2.48 -36.33
C LEU A 130 -20.70 2.31 -36.87
N ALA A 131 -21.70 2.98 -36.28
CA ALA A 131 -23.11 2.89 -36.70
C ALA A 131 -23.45 3.76 -37.94
N ARG A 132 -22.67 4.82 -38.22
CA ARG A 132 -22.93 5.79 -39.30
C ARG A 132 -22.98 5.19 -40.72
N PRO A 133 -22.10 4.25 -41.13
CA PRO A 133 -22.14 3.64 -42.47
C PRO A 133 -23.41 2.81 -42.73
N VAL A 134 -23.95 2.15 -41.68
CA VAL A 134 -25.15 1.31 -41.77
C VAL A 134 -26.40 2.15 -42.00
N LEU A 135 -26.53 3.26 -41.27
CA LEU A 135 -27.67 4.18 -41.39
C LEU A 135 -27.68 4.95 -42.72
N ARG A 136 -26.51 5.31 -43.26
CA ARG A 136 -26.39 5.96 -44.59
C ARG A 136 -26.78 5.03 -45.73
N ARG A 137 -26.65 3.72 -45.56
CA ARG A 137 -27.06 2.72 -46.56
C ARG A 137 -28.58 2.44 -46.54
N GLN A 138 -29.26 2.72 -45.42
CA GLN A 138 -30.72 2.64 -45.29
C GLN A 138 -31.45 3.94 -45.66
N ARG A 139 -30.82 5.11 -45.54
CA ARG A 139 -31.37 6.40 -46.00
C ARG A 139 -30.95 6.72 -47.44
N SER A 140 -31.45 5.94 -48.39
CA SER A 140 -31.40 6.22 -49.84
C SER A 140 -32.71 6.85 -50.34
N ARG A 141 -33.28 7.80 -49.57
CA ARG A 141 -34.28 8.76 -50.07
C ARG A 141 -33.66 10.17 -50.08
N PRO A 142 -33.96 11.00 -51.08
CA PRO A 142 -33.42 12.35 -51.16
C PRO A 142 -33.94 13.14 -49.95
N VAL A 143 -33.01 13.54 -49.07
CA VAL A 143 -33.30 14.48 -47.98
C VAL A 143 -32.94 15.85 -48.50
N ASP A 144 -33.87 16.80 -48.39
CA ASP A 144 -33.71 18.18 -48.82
C ASP A 144 -32.42 18.80 -48.24
N ALA A 145 -31.74 19.58 -49.07
CA ALA A 145 -30.40 20.12 -48.84
C ALA A 145 -30.27 21.04 -47.60
N LEU A 146 -31.37 21.32 -46.89
CA LEU A 146 -31.40 22.17 -45.69
C LEU A 146 -31.03 21.44 -44.38
N GLU A 147 -31.13 20.12 -44.29
CA GLU A 147 -30.71 19.38 -43.07
C GLU A 147 -29.21 19.05 -43.02
N ALA A 148 -28.48 19.25 -44.13
CA ALA A 148 -27.06 18.91 -44.24
C ALA A 148 -26.15 19.83 -43.40
N GLU A 149 -26.66 20.97 -42.92
CA GLU A 149 -25.85 22.05 -42.33
C GLU A 149 -25.50 21.86 -40.83
N THR A 150 -26.09 20.87 -40.14
CA THR A 150 -25.85 20.63 -38.70
C THR A 150 -24.88 19.48 -38.39
N LEU A 151 -24.39 18.77 -39.42
CA LEU A 151 -23.47 17.64 -39.23
C LEU A 151 -22.03 18.16 -39.02
N ARG A 152 -21.63 18.32 -37.75
CA ARG A 152 -20.23 18.51 -37.39
C ARG A 152 -19.38 17.43 -38.09
N PRO A 153 -18.29 17.80 -38.80
CA PRO A 153 -17.46 16.83 -39.49
C PRO A 153 -16.98 15.79 -38.49
N ALA A 154 -17.16 14.52 -38.84
CA ALA A 154 -16.65 13.42 -38.04
C ALA A 154 -15.13 13.62 -37.87
N PRO A 155 -14.57 13.39 -36.68
CA PRO A 155 -13.12 13.43 -36.50
C PRO A 155 -12.43 12.49 -37.50
N TRP A 156 -11.20 12.79 -37.91
CA TRP A 156 -10.44 11.97 -38.87
C TRP A 156 -10.26 10.51 -38.43
N TRP A 157 -10.38 10.23 -37.13
CA TRP A 157 -10.33 8.89 -36.52
C TRP A 157 -11.69 8.15 -36.51
N ALA A 158 -12.79 8.81 -36.87
CA ALA A 158 -14.14 8.27 -36.87
C ALA A 158 -14.52 7.53 -38.18
N GLY A 159 -13.54 7.31 -39.06
CA GLY A 159 -13.71 6.53 -40.30
C GLY A 159 -12.94 5.21 -40.27
N GLY A 160 -13.43 4.22 -41.01
CA GLY A 160 -12.74 2.93 -41.20
C GLY A 160 -12.76 2.03 -39.95
N ARG A 161 -11.68 1.26 -39.75
CA ARG A 161 -11.54 0.25 -38.67
C ARG A 161 -11.03 0.80 -37.35
N TRP A 162 -10.65 2.08 -37.29
CA TRP A 162 -9.98 2.67 -36.13
C TRP A 162 -10.81 2.67 -34.83
N PRO A 163 -12.12 3.01 -34.83
CA PRO A 163 -12.93 2.94 -33.62
C PRO A 163 -13.00 1.52 -33.04
N ALA A 164 -13.12 0.51 -33.91
CA ALA A 164 -13.13 -0.89 -33.50
C ALA A 164 -11.77 -1.33 -32.93
N LEU A 165 -10.66 -0.98 -33.59
CA LEU A 165 -9.31 -1.27 -33.09
C LEU A 165 -9.05 -0.64 -31.72
N TRP A 166 -9.47 0.61 -31.53
CA TRP A 166 -9.35 1.29 -30.24
C TRP A 166 -10.20 0.61 -29.16
N GLN A 167 -11.47 0.28 -29.44
CA GLN A 167 -12.35 -0.41 -28.50
C GLN A 167 -11.80 -1.79 -28.11
N THR A 168 -11.33 -2.57 -29.09
CA THR A 168 -10.67 -3.86 -28.84
C THR A 168 -9.42 -3.67 -27.98
N GLY A 169 -8.59 -2.67 -28.29
CA GLY A 169 -7.41 -2.35 -27.49
C GLY A 169 -7.75 -2.05 -26.02
N VAL A 170 -8.77 -1.23 -25.77
CA VAL A 170 -9.26 -0.93 -24.41
C VAL A 170 -9.72 -2.19 -23.69
N VAL A 171 -10.50 -3.06 -24.34
CA VAL A 171 -10.97 -4.32 -23.74
C VAL A 171 -9.81 -5.26 -23.42
N VAL A 172 -8.85 -5.40 -24.33
CA VAL A 172 -7.66 -6.23 -24.12
C VAL A 172 -6.83 -5.70 -22.95
N LEU A 173 -6.58 -4.39 -22.88
CA LEU A 173 -5.84 -3.79 -21.78
C LEU A 173 -6.57 -3.93 -20.44
N LEU A 174 -7.90 -3.79 -20.43
CA LEU A 174 -8.71 -4.01 -19.24
C LEU A 174 -8.61 -5.47 -18.78
N ALA A 175 -8.78 -6.44 -19.69
CA ALA A 175 -8.64 -7.86 -19.38
C ALA A 175 -7.23 -8.19 -18.86
N ALA A 176 -6.19 -7.63 -19.49
CA ALA A 176 -4.81 -7.80 -19.05
C ALA A 176 -4.58 -7.21 -17.65
N SER A 177 -5.19 -6.07 -17.32
CA SER A 177 -5.08 -5.46 -15.97
C SER A 177 -5.72 -6.32 -14.87
N LEU A 178 -6.74 -7.11 -15.21
CA LEU A 178 -7.41 -8.03 -14.29
C LEU A 178 -6.66 -9.35 -14.09
N ALA A 179 -5.62 -9.63 -14.87
CA ALA A 179 -4.83 -10.86 -14.75
C ALA A 179 -4.21 -11.01 -13.36
N TYR A 180 -3.77 -9.91 -12.73
CA TYR A 180 -3.20 -9.95 -11.37
C TYR A 180 -4.22 -10.42 -10.32
N VAL A 181 -5.51 -10.09 -10.48
CA VAL A 181 -6.56 -10.51 -9.55
C VAL A 181 -6.72 -12.03 -9.56
N ALA A 182 -6.68 -12.64 -10.75
CA ALA A 182 -6.83 -14.09 -10.91
C ALA A 182 -5.53 -14.87 -10.63
N LEU A 183 -4.38 -14.33 -11.05
CA LEU A 183 -3.11 -15.07 -11.06
C LEU A 183 -2.18 -14.71 -9.90
N GLY A 184 -2.33 -13.53 -9.31
CA GLY A 184 -1.42 -13.02 -8.27
C GLY A 184 -1.41 -13.88 -7.01
N THR A 185 -2.59 -14.21 -6.48
CA THR A 185 -2.70 -15.04 -5.27
C THR A 185 -2.15 -16.46 -5.49
N PRO A 186 -2.57 -17.22 -6.53
CA PRO A 186 -2.00 -18.54 -6.80
C PRO A 186 -0.47 -18.53 -6.99
N ALA A 187 0.07 -17.53 -7.70
CA ALA A 187 1.51 -17.39 -7.91
C ALA A 187 2.27 -17.07 -6.61
N ARG A 188 1.68 -16.29 -5.69
CA ARG A 188 2.28 -16.06 -4.37
C ARG A 188 2.22 -17.28 -3.48
N LEU A 189 1.10 -18.02 -3.49
CA LEU A 189 0.96 -19.25 -2.72
C LEU A 189 1.93 -20.34 -3.21
N SER A 190 2.21 -20.45 -4.52
CA SER A 190 3.19 -21.41 -5.03
C SER A 190 4.62 -21.08 -4.62
N GLN A 191 4.94 -19.81 -4.38
CA GLN A 191 6.26 -19.38 -3.90
C GLN A 191 6.45 -19.58 -2.39
N ARG A 192 5.39 -19.49 -1.59
CA ARG A 192 5.49 -19.39 -0.12
C ARG A 192 4.88 -20.56 0.65
N LEU A 193 3.88 -21.23 0.09
CA LEU A 193 3.13 -22.30 0.74
C LEU A 193 3.08 -23.49 -0.23
N THR A 194 4.23 -24.11 -0.48
CA THR A 194 4.35 -25.23 -1.43
C THR A 194 3.55 -26.45 -0.93
N GLY A 195 2.69 -27.01 -1.77
CA GLY A 195 1.96 -28.26 -1.49
C GLY A 195 0.58 -28.09 -0.84
N TRP A 196 0.29 -26.99 -0.14
CA TRP A 196 -1.01 -26.76 0.48
C TRP A 196 -1.71 -25.49 -0.03
N ARG A 197 -3.05 -25.50 -0.04
CA ARG A 197 -3.87 -24.35 -0.42
C ARG A 197 -5.04 -24.19 0.57
N PRO A 198 -5.36 -22.96 1.00
CA PRO A 198 -6.59 -22.71 1.74
C PRO A 198 -7.82 -23.01 0.89
N ALA A 199 -8.97 -23.18 1.53
CA ALA A 199 -10.24 -23.27 0.83
C ALA A 199 -10.47 -22.00 -0.01
N PHE A 200 -10.96 -22.18 -1.23
CA PHE A 200 -11.25 -21.04 -2.10
C PHE A 200 -12.30 -20.14 -1.46
N GLY A 201 -12.00 -18.84 -1.35
CA GLY A 201 -12.92 -17.85 -0.78
C GLY A 201 -12.99 -17.84 0.75
N THR A 202 -12.10 -18.54 1.47
CA THR A 202 -12.02 -18.40 2.93
C THR A 202 -11.73 -16.94 3.32
N LEU A 203 -12.43 -16.48 4.35
CA LEU A 203 -12.16 -15.19 5.00
C LEU A 203 -11.30 -15.36 6.26
N ASN A 204 -10.98 -16.61 6.64
CA ASN A 204 -10.11 -16.86 7.77
C ASN A 204 -8.66 -16.63 7.37
N ALA A 205 -8.11 -15.50 7.83
CA ALA A 205 -6.73 -15.13 7.58
C ALA A 205 -5.71 -16.02 8.30
N LEU A 206 -6.13 -16.89 9.24
CA LEU A 206 -5.26 -17.82 9.96
C LEU A 206 -5.10 -19.18 9.28
N ASP A 207 -5.98 -19.54 8.33
CA ASP A 207 -5.97 -20.85 7.66
C ASP A 207 -4.60 -21.20 7.07
N TYR A 208 -3.84 -20.19 6.61
CA TYR A 208 -2.51 -20.41 6.03
C TYR A 208 -1.51 -21.06 6.99
N MET A 209 -1.72 -20.92 8.30
CA MET A 209 -0.83 -21.44 9.32
C MET A 209 -1.07 -22.93 9.59
N VAL A 210 -2.24 -23.48 9.22
CA VAL A 210 -2.61 -24.88 9.49
C VAL A 210 -1.60 -25.85 8.88
N GLN A 211 -1.10 -25.57 7.68
CA GLN A 211 -0.04 -26.36 7.03
C GLN A 211 1.13 -25.50 6.54
N GLY A 212 1.11 -24.20 6.84
CA GLY A 212 2.15 -23.27 6.44
C GLY A 212 3.45 -23.55 7.16
N SER A 213 4.55 -23.34 6.43
CA SER A 213 5.89 -23.38 6.99
C SER A 213 6.80 -22.46 6.22
N TYR A 214 7.86 -21.99 6.87
CA TYR A 214 8.93 -21.25 6.22
C TYR A 214 10.27 -21.70 6.80
N THR A 215 11.36 -21.30 6.15
CA THR A 215 12.72 -21.62 6.58
C THR A 215 13.42 -20.35 7.04
N TRP A 216 14.09 -20.42 8.19
CA TRP A 216 14.89 -19.33 8.72
C TRP A 216 15.90 -19.84 9.77
N PRO A 217 17.19 -19.43 9.71
CA PRO A 217 17.81 -18.53 8.73
C PRO A 217 18.14 -19.22 7.40
N ASP A 218 18.04 -20.55 7.36
CA ASP A 218 18.36 -21.39 6.21
C ASP A 218 17.37 -22.56 6.09
N ASP A 219 17.52 -23.36 5.03
CA ASP A 219 16.61 -24.46 4.70
C ASP A 219 16.65 -25.64 5.70
N SER A 220 17.64 -25.70 6.58
CA SER A 220 17.71 -26.73 7.63
C SER A 220 16.85 -26.37 8.85
N HIS A 221 16.47 -25.11 8.99
CA HIS A 221 15.67 -24.59 10.10
C HIS A 221 14.25 -24.29 9.64
N ARG A 222 13.46 -25.35 9.49
CA ARG A 222 12.06 -25.25 9.10
C ARG A 222 11.18 -24.92 10.31
N ILE A 223 10.44 -23.83 10.21
CA ILE A 223 9.46 -23.40 11.21
C ILE A 223 8.06 -23.79 10.74
N LEU A 224 7.38 -24.62 11.54
CA LEU A 224 6.03 -25.10 11.28
C LEU A 224 5.00 -24.20 11.96
N LEU A 225 4.07 -23.64 11.21
CA LEU A 225 3.10 -22.68 11.74
C LEU A 225 1.91 -23.32 12.46
N ALA A 226 1.73 -24.64 12.37
CA ALA A 226 0.57 -25.32 12.95
C ALA A 226 0.51 -25.20 14.49
N ALA A 227 1.66 -25.27 15.16
CA ALA A 227 1.73 -25.09 16.61
C ALA A 227 1.45 -23.62 17.01
N ASP A 228 2.01 -22.67 16.26
CA ASP A 228 1.73 -21.23 16.43
C ASP A 228 0.24 -20.94 16.23
N HIS A 229 -0.37 -21.55 15.21
CA HIS A 229 -1.81 -21.43 14.92
C HIS A 229 -2.66 -21.88 16.10
N ALA A 230 -2.39 -23.06 16.64
CA ALA A 230 -3.12 -23.59 17.80
C ALA A 230 -2.98 -22.69 19.03
N ALA A 231 -1.80 -22.10 19.25
CA ALA A 231 -1.57 -21.18 20.34
C ALA A 231 -2.28 -19.83 20.14
N ILE A 232 -2.29 -19.30 18.92
CA ILE A 232 -3.00 -18.07 18.57
C ILE A 232 -4.52 -18.24 18.71
N GLU A 233 -5.07 -19.33 18.19
CA GLU A 233 -6.49 -19.68 18.38
C GLU A 233 -6.83 -19.82 19.87
N TRP A 234 -5.94 -20.45 20.66
CA TRP A 234 -6.13 -20.54 22.10
C TRP A 234 -6.13 -19.16 22.77
N LEU A 235 -5.18 -18.28 22.42
CA LEU A 235 -5.14 -16.90 22.94
C LEU A 235 -6.42 -16.13 22.59
N LEU A 236 -6.88 -16.21 21.35
CA LEU A 236 -8.13 -15.58 20.90
C LEU A 236 -9.35 -16.12 21.67
N ALA A 237 -9.37 -17.41 21.97
CA ALA A 237 -10.45 -18.04 22.70
C ALA A 237 -10.42 -17.74 24.21
N HIS A 238 -9.25 -17.62 24.84
CA HIS A 238 -9.11 -17.62 26.30
C HIS A 238 -8.63 -16.29 26.91
N VAL A 239 -7.99 -15.41 26.14
CA VAL A 239 -7.51 -14.12 26.66
C VAL A 239 -8.47 -13.01 26.25
N ARG A 240 -8.81 -12.15 27.19
CA ARG A 240 -9.68 -10.98 26.99
C ARG A 240 -8.94 -9.70 27.34
N GLY A 241 -9.46 -8.57 26.88
CA GLY A 241 -8.77 -7.29 27.01
C GLY A 241 -7.51 -7.23 26.13
N ASN A 242 -6.52 -6.46 26.57
CA ASN A 242 -5.30 -6.22 25.78
C ASN A 242 -4.05 -6.26 26.68
N PRO A 243 -3.73 -7.42 27.30
CA PRO A 243 -2.47 -7.57 28.01
C PRO A 243 -1.27 -7.43 27.06
N VAL A 244 -0.14 -7.03 27.63
CA VAL A 244 1.14 -7.02 26.91
C VAL A 244 1.65 -8.44 26.79
N ILE A 245 1.93 -8.87 25.57
CA ILE A 245 2.55 -10.16 25.26
C ILE A 245 3.97 -9.91 24.74
N ILE A 246 4.94 -10.63 25.30
CA ILE A 246 6.31 -10.62 24.80
C ILE A 246 6.56 -11.88 23.95
N GLU A 247 7.09 -11.65 22.76
CA GLU A 247 7.56 -12.63 21.78
C GLU A 247 8.83 -12.02 21.12
N THR A 248 9.56 -12.78 20.32
CA THR A 248 10.72 -12.20 19.64
C THR A 248 10.29 -11.19 18.58
N SER A 249 10.88 -10.00 18.65
CA SER A 249 10.71 -8.94 17.64
C SER A 249 12.04 -8.39 17.10
N GLU A 250 13.11 -9.19 17.27
CA GLU A 250 14.46 -8.83 16.84
C GLU A 250 14.75 -9.12 15.36
N LEU A 251 13.91 -9.93 14.71
CA LEU A 251 14.02 -10.22 13.28
C LEU A 251 12.96 -9.47 12.46
N ASP A 252 13.08 -9.59 11.13
CA ASP A 252 12.08 -9.04 10.22
C ASP A 252 10.74 -9.78 10.35
N TYR A 253 9.64 -9.03 10.34
CA TYR A 253 8.30 -9.59 10.47
C TYR A 253 7.70 -10.10 9.15
N TYR A 254 8.36 -9.88 8.00
CA TYR A 254 7.84 -10.31 6.69
C TYR A 254 8.21 -11.75 6.32
N ARG A 255 9.42 -12.18 6.70
CA ARG A 255 9.98 -13.49 6.35
C ARG A 255 10.24 -14.34 7.58
N ALA A 256 10.90 -13.78 8.59
CA ALA A 256 11.11 -14.48 9.84
C ALA A 256 9.86 -14.48 10.73
N GLY A 257 8.89 -13.60 10.48
CA GLY A 257 7.60 -13.55 11.19
C GLY A 257 7.74 -13.24 12.68
N SER A 258 8.71 -12.41 13.04
CA SER A 258 8.73 -11.76 14.36
C SER A 258 7.45 -10.95 14.60
N SER A 259 7.06 -10.79 15.87
CA SER A 259 5.83 -10.09 16.28
C SER A 259 4.51 -10.71 15.75
N ARG A 260 4.49 -11.99 15.35
CA ARG A 260 3.31 -12.61 14.73
C ARG A 260 2.16 -12.78 15.71
N VAL A 261 2.45 -13.16 16.96
CA VAL A 261 1.43 -13.57 17.92
C VAL A 261 0.62 -12.34 18.32
N ALA A 262 1.27 -11.24 18.69
CA ALA A 262 0.64 -9.96 18.94
C ALA A 262 -0.16 -9.48 17.72
N SER A 263 0.43 -9.58 16.51
CA SER A 263 -0.22 -9.11 15.28
C SER A 263 -1.49 -9.88 14.91
N LEU A 264 -1.53 -11.19 15.19
CA LEU A 264 -2.64 -12.06 14.83
C LEU A 264 -3.69 -12.21 15.95
N THR A 265 -3.35 -11.87 17.19
CA THR A 265 -4.28 -11.89 18.33
C THR A 265 -4.86 -10.52 18.66
N GLY A 266 -4.22 -9.43 18.22
CA GLY A 266 -4.56 -8.06 18.59
C GLY A 266 -4.05 -7.64 19.97
N LEU A 267 -3.27 -8.50 20.64
CA LEU A 267 -2.59 -8.20 21.89
C LEU A 267 -1.46 -7.19 21.70
N SER A 268 -1.07 -6.51 22.78
CA SER A 268 -0.02 -5.49 22.73
C SER A 268 1.36 -6.14 22.72
N GLY A 269 2.02 -6.15 21.56
CA GLY A 269 3.44 -6.50 21.44
C GLY A 269 4.37 -5.35 21.85
N LEU A 270 5.63 -5.66 22.13
CA LEU A 270 6.60 -4.68 22.61
C LEU A 270 7.09 -3.74 21.50
N LEU A 271 7.45 -4.32 20.34
CA LEU A 271 7.85 -3.62 19.13
C LEU A 271 6.84 -3.91 18.01
N GLY A 272 6.03 -2.91 17.69
CA GLY A 272 5.12 -2.98 16.55
C GLY A 272 5.85 -2.79 15.22
N MET A 273 5.29 -3.36 14.15
CA MET A 273 5.77 -3.15 12.79
C MET A 273 5.82 -1.65 12.45
N HIS A 274 6.88 -1.23 11.74
CA HIS A 274 7.11 0.16 11.30
C HIS A 274 7.10 1.23 12.40
N LYS A 275 7.23 0.90 13.68
CA LYS A 275 7.20 1.92 14.75
C LYS A 275 8.35 2.91 14.68
N SER A 276 9.51 2.51 14.15
CA SER A 276 10.64 3.42 13.86
C SER A 276 10.31 4.50 12.82
N GLU A 277 9.30 4.30 11.97
CA GLU A 277 8.84 5.29 10.99
C GLU A 277 7.77 6.24 11.58
N GLN A 278 7.13 5.83 12.68
CA GLN A 278 6.00 6.54 13.30
C GLN A 278 6.37 7.27 14.59
N ARG A 279 7.54 6.98 15.17
CA ARG A 279 7.94 7.48 16.49
C ARG A 279 9.42 7.88 16.53
N PRO A 280 9.82 8.77 17.47
CA PRO A 280 11.22 9.10 17.66
C PRO A 280 12.07 7.86 17.93
N GLY A 281 13.26 7.81 17.32
CA GLY A 281 14.15 6.65 17.40
C GLY A 281 14.52 6.28 18.83
N GLU A 282 14.73 7.26 19.71
CA GLU A 282 15.06 7.02 21.12
C GLU A 282 13.97 6.23 21.87
N GLN A 283 12.69 6.54 21.58
CA GLN A 283 11.56 5.86 22.22
C GLN A 283 11.46 4.39 21.78
N VAL A 284 11.70 4.13 20.49
CA VAL A 284 11.66 2.77 19.94
C VAL A 284 12.91 1.99 20.37
N GLY A 285 14.08 2.63 20.31
CA GLY A 285 15.36 2.06 20.68
C GLY A 285 15.45 1.67 22.16
N ALA A 286 14.89 2.47 23.08
CA ALA A 286 14.84 2.11 24.49
C ALA A 286 14.05 0.82 24.74
N ARG A 287 12.90 0.64 24.07
CA ARG A 287 12.09 -0.58 24.18
C ARG A 287 12.75 -1.78 23.49
N ASP A 288 13.45 -1.56 22.38
CA ASP A 288 14.26 -2.60 21.72
C ASP A 288 15.40 -3.08 22.63
N GLY A 289 16.08 -2.15 23.32
CA GLY A 289 17.10 -2.49 24.30
C GLY A 289 16.58 -3.39 25.43
N LEU A 290 15.41 -3.06 26.00
CA LEU A 290 14.78 -3.88 27.05
C LEU A 290 14.33 -5.25 26.53
N LEU A 291 13.84 -5.35 25.29
CA LEU A 291 13.52 -6.64 24.67
C LEU A 291 14.75 -7.54 24.57
N ARG A 292 15.86 -7.00 24.05
CA ARG A 292 17.11 -7.76 23.88
C ARG A 292 17.66 -8.19 25.23
N GLU A 293 17.63 -7.30 26.21
CA GLU A 293 18.05 -7.62 27.57
C GLU A 293 17.16 -8.70 28.20
N PHE A 294 15.83 -8.62 28.00
CA PHE A 294 14.88 -9.64 28.47
C PHE A 294 15.25 -11.04 27.96
N TRP A 295 15.69 -11.18 26.70
CA TRP A 295 16.09 -12.48 26.16
C TRP A 295 17.51 -12.89 26.59
N ALA A 296 18.45 -11.95 26.68
CA ALA A 296 19.87 -12.23 26.86
C ALA A 296 20.32 -12.36 28.32
N THR A 297 19.72 -11.64 29.27
CA THR A 297 20.19 -11.65 30.67
C THR A 297 19.88 -13.00 31.34
N PRO A 298 20.83 -13.63 32.07
CA PRO A 298 20.58 -14.82 32.87
C PRO A 298 19.98 -14.50 34.25
N ASP A 299 20.01 -13.23 34.66
CA ASP A 299 19.51 -12.79 35.97
C ASP A 299 17.97 -12.79 36.01
N LEU A 300 17.41 -13.61 36.90
CA LEU A 300 15.96 -13.77 37.06
C LEU A 300 15.31 -12.51 37.62
N ASP A 301 15.95 -11.86 38.59
CA ASP A 301 15.43 -10.64 39.23
C ASP A 301 15.46 -9.48 38.24
N ARG A 302 16.52 -9.39 37.42
CA ARG A 302 16.55 -8.42 36.33
C ARG A 302 15.46 -8.69 35.29
N THR A 303 15.24 -9.95 34.93
CA THR A 303 14.17 -10.33 34.00
C THR A 303 12.79 -9.95 34.57
N GLN A 304 12.57 -10.19 35.86
CA GLN A 304 11.35 -9.79 36.56
C GLN A 304 11.19 -8.26 36.58
N ALA A 305 12.26 -7.50 36.81
CA ALA A 305 12.21 -6.04 36.75
C ALA A 305 11.80 -5.52 35.36
N ILE A 306 12.29 -6.16 34.28
CA ILE A 306 11.88 -5.81 32.90
C ILE A 306 10.41 -6.17 32.65
N ILE A 307 9.96 -7.34 33.12
CA ILE A 307 8.54 -7.73 33.10
C ILE A 307 7.67 -6.64 33.75
N ASP A 308 8.11 -6.14 34.89
CA ASP A 308 7.36 -5.16 35.65
C ASP A 308 7.34 -3.78 35.02
N GLU A 309 8.50 -3.32 34.55
CA GLU A 309 8.68 -2.04 33.84
C GLU A 309 7.84 -1.97 32.55
N LEU A 310 7.81 -3.06 31.79
CA LEU A 310 7.09 -3.13 30.53
C LEU A 310 5.61 -3.53 30.70
N GLY A 311 5.20 -3.91 31.91
CA GLY A 311 3.84 -4.36 32.22
C GLY A 311 3.45 -5.63 31.49
N ILE A 312 4.39 -6.57 31.33
CA ILE A 312 4.19 -7.82 30.59
C ILE A 312 3.19 -8.69 31.36
N GLY A 313 2.12 -9.11 30.69
CA GLY A 313 1.14 -10.05 31.23
C GLY A 313 1.32 -11.47 30.70
N LEU A 314 1.86 -11.61 29.49
CA LEU A 314 2.04 -12.88 28.80
C LEU A 314 3.44 -12.98 28.18
N VAL A 315 4.02 -14.17 28.23
CA VAL A 315 5.27 -14.52 27.55
C VAL A 315 5.01 -15.69 26.61
N TYR A 316 5.30 -15.50 25.32
CA TYR A 316 5.16 -16.52 24.29
C TYR A 316 6.51 -17.14 23.95
N VAL A 317 6.56 -18.47 23.85
CA VAL A 317 7.73 -19.23 23.41
C VAL A 317 7.33 -20.26 22.37
N GLY A 318 7.69 -20.03 21.11
CA GLY A 318 7.53 -20.97 20.00
C GLY A 318 8.85 -21.49 19.46
N GLN A 319 8.82 -22.05 18.24
CA GLN A 319 10.04 -22.58 17.58
C GLN A 319 11.07 -21.48 17.31
N LEU A 320 10.61 -20.27 16.96
CA LEU A 320 11.48 -19.14 16.64
C LEU A 320 12.21 -18.63 17.89
N GLU A 321 11.51 -18.45 19.01
CA GLU A 321 12.12 -18.03 20.28
C GLU A 321 13.12 -19.07 20.78
N ARG A 322 12.80 -20.37 20.68
CA ARG A 322 13.73 -21.46 21.07
C ARG A 322 15.01 -21.45 20.24
N TYR A 323 14.89 -21.12 18.96
CA TYR A 323 16.04 -21.05 18.08
C TYR A 323 16.91 -19.82 18.36
N LEU A 324 16.30 -18.64 18.47
CA LEU A 324 17.04 -17.38 18.66
C LEU A 324 17.58 -17.21 20.08
N HIS A 325 16.81 -17.65 21.07
CA HIS A 325 17.03 -17.34 22.49
C HIS A 325 17.00 -18.59 23.36
N PRO A 326 17.80 -19.64 23.08
CA PRO A 326 17.74 -20.91 23.81
C PRO A 326 17.98 -20.73 25.32
N ASP A 327 18.95 -19.90 25.71
CA ASP A 327 19.25 -19.60 27.11
C ASP A 327 18.12 -18.80 27.77
N GLY A 328 17.55 -17.82 27.03
CA GLY A 328 16.39 -17.06 27.49
C GLY A 328 15.17 -17.95 27.72
N VAL A 329 14.92 -18.93 26.85
CA VAL A 329 13.85 -19.91 27.03
C VAL A 329 14.11 -20.84 28.22
N HIS A 330 15.34 -21.28 28.42
CA HIS A 330 15.70 -22.09 29.60
C HIS A 330 15.47 -21.30 30.90
N LYS A 331 15.90 -20.04 30.93
CA LYS A 331 15.63 -19.12 32.03
C LYS A 331 14.14 -18.95 32.32
N LEU A 332 13.30 -18.78 31.30
CA LEU A 332 11.85 -18.68 31.50
C LEU A 332 11.25 -19.94 32.13
N ALA A 333 11.76 -21.13 31.77
CA ALA A 333 11.37 -22.38 32.41
C ALA A 333 11.81 -22.44 33.88
N GLU A 334 12.99 -21.91 34.21
CA GLU A 334 13.46 -21.78 35.59
C GLU A 334 12.60 -20.79 36.40
N MET A 335 12.28 -19.63 35.84
CA MET A 335 11.35 -18.67 36.44
C MET A 335 9.98 -19.32 36.73
N ALA A 336 9.49 -20.15 35.80
CA ALA A 336 8.25 -20.88 36.00
C ALA A 336 8.35 -21.91 37.13
N ALA A 337 9.46 -22.65 37.23
CA ALA A 337 9.69 -23.60 38.33
C ALA A 337 9.75 -22.92 39.71
N ARG A 338 10.15 -21.64 39.75
CA ARG A 338 10.18 -20.81 40.96
C ARG A 338 8.87 -20.05 41.22
N GLY A 339 7.84 -20.26 40.39
CA GLY A 339 6.53 -19.61 40.54
C GLY A 339 6.48 -18.13 40.11
N MET A 340 7.54 -17.61 39.47
CA MET A 340 7.57 -16.24 38.91
C MET A 340 6.77 -16.15 37.61
N LEU A 341 6.57 -17.29 36.93
CA LEU A 341 5.76 -17.43 35.72
C LEU A 341 4.85 -18.65 35.87
N SER A 342 3.65 -18.59 35.28
CA SER A 342 2.71 -19.72 35.29
C SER A 342 2.46 -20.20 33.86
N PRO A 343 2.80 -21.44 33.48
CA PRO A 343 2.47 -21.96 32.16
C PRO A 343 0.96 -22.19 32.03
N ILE A 344 0.30 -21.43 31.15
CA ILE A 344 -1.16 -21.48 30.94
C ILE A 344 -1.56 -22.22 29.65
N TYR A 345 -0.60 -22.45 28.77
CA TYR A 345 -0.76 -23.23 27.55
C TYR A 345 0.55 -23.95 27.23
N GLN A 346 0.45 -25.23 26.86
CA GLN A 346 1.58 -26.01 26.38
C GLN A 346 1.10 -27.05 25.36
N HIS A 347 1.57 -26.91 24.12
CA HIS A 347 1.18 -27.80 23.02
C HIS A 347 2.24 -27.76 21.91
N GLU A 348 2.65 -28.93 21.42
CA GLU A 348 3.56 -29.08 20.27
C GLU A 348 4.79 -28.15 20.26
N GLY A 349 5.42 -27.99 21.43
CA GLY A 349 6.63 -27.17 21.59
C GLY A 349 6.38 -25.67 21.77
N VAL A 350 5.13 -25.20 21.72
CA VAL A 350 4.74 -23.85 22.13
C VAL A 350 4.39 -23.84 23.60
N VAL A 351 4.85 -22.81 24.32
CA VAL A 351 4.46 -22.53 25.71
C VAL A 351 4.05 -21.07 25.83
N ILE A 352 2.95 -20.80 26.53
CA ILE A 352 2.55 -19.46 26.93
C ILE A 352 2.58 -19.39 28.44
N TYR A 353 3.30 -18.42 28.98
CA TYR A 353 3.33 -18.12 30.41
C TYR A 353 2.49 -16.89 30.72
N ALA A 354 1.68 -16.96 31.78
CA ALA A 354 1.12 -15.81 32.45
C ALA A 354 2.09 -15.29 33.52
N VAL A 355 2.14 -13.97 33.68
CA VAL A 355 2.82 -13.33 34.81
C VAL A 355 1.84 -13.27 35.99
N PRO A 356 2.14 -13.92 37.14
CA PRO A 356 1.29 -13.86 38.32
C PRO A 356 1.01 -12.42 38.77
N GLY A 357 -0.24 -12.13 39.12
CA GLY A 357 -0.66 -10.77 39.54
C GLY A 357 -0.79 -9.75 38.39
N ARG A 358 -0.63 -10.17 37.13
CA ARG A 358 -0.93 -9.34 35.95
C ARG A 358 -2.22 -9.76 35.25
N LEU A 359 -2.64 -11.01 35.43
CA LEU A 359 -3.85 -11.57 34.88
C LEU A 359 -4.71 -12.20 35.98
N VAL A 360 -6.02 -11.98 35.90
CA VAL A 360 -7.03 -12.67 36.71
C VAL A 360 -7.66 -13.76 35.85
N GLN A 361 -7.81 -14.97 36.42
CA GLN A 361 -8.48 -16.07 35.75
C GLN A 361 -9.91 -16.21 36.29
N GLU A 362 -10.91 -16.12 35.40
CA GLU A 362 -12.33 -16.27 35.71
C GLU A 362 -12.97 -17.16 34.65
N ASP A 363 -13.66 -18.23 35.07
CA ASP A 363 -14.33 -19.19 34.17
C ASP A 363 -13.44 -19.73 33.03
N GLY A 364 -12.15 -19.92 33.29
CA GLY A 364 -11.18 -20.40 32.31
C GLY A 364 -10.69 -19.34 31.32
N LEU A 365 -11.16 -18.09 31.44
CA LEU A 365 -10.67 -16.94 30.68
C LEU A 365 -9.65 -16.13 31.51
N TYR A 366 -8.74 -15.45 30.83
CA TYR A 366 -7.72 -14.59 31.42
C TYR A 366 -7.97 -13.12 31.08
N PHE A 367 -8.00 -12.26 32.09
CA PHE A 367 -8.24 -10.83 31.97
C PHE A 367 -7.07 -10.04 32.56
N PRO A 368 -6.65 -8.90 31.96
CA PRO A 368 -5.73 -7.97 32.60
C PRO A 368 -6.25 -7.58 33.98
N GLN A 369 -5.42 -7.80 34.99
CA GLN A 369 -5.69 -7.24 36.30
C GLN A 369 -5.65 -5.72 36.15
N GLN A 370 -6.76 -5.05 36.44
CA GLN A 370 -6.78 -3.59 36.47
C GLN A 370 -5.70 -3.15 37.45
N ALA A 371 -4.82 -2.23 37.02
CA ALA A 371 -3.91 -1.58 37.94
C ALA A 371 -4.74 -1.08 39.13
N PRO A 372 -4.35 -1.34 40.38
CA PRO A 372 -5.11 -0.87 41.52
C PRO A 372 -5.35 0.63 41.34
N THR A 373 -6.62 1.01 41.21
CA THR A 373 -7.05 2.40 41.12
C THR A 373 -6.77 3.06 42.46
N GLY A 374 -5.52 3.52 42.62
CA GLY A 374 -5.01 4.18 43.81
C GLY A 374 -4.40 5.54 43.45
N GLN A 375 -5.14 6.59 43.80
CA GLN A 375 -4.77 8.01 43.84
C GLN A 375 -4.89 8.82 42.53
N ASP A 376 -6.10 9.35 42.30
CA ASP A 376 -6.39 10.77 42.11
C ASP A 376 -5.28 11.66 41.47
N VAL A 377 -4.83 11.36 40.25
CA VAL A 377 -3.99 12.28 39.43
C VAL A 377 -4.87 13.32 38.67
N GLY A 378 -6.16 13.38 38.97
CA GLY A 378 -7.16 14.13 38.22
C GLY A 378 -7.61 15.47 38.81
N LYS A 379 -6.77 16.22 39.55
CA LYS A 379 -7.15 17.58 40.05
C LYS A 379 -6.07 18.67 39.97
N HIS A 380 -5.01 18.53 39.18
CA HIS A 380 -3.98 19.59 39.05
C HIS A 380 -3.72 20.14 37.65
N PHE A 381 -4.54 19.81 36.65
CA PHE A 381 -4.52 20.45 35.32
C PHE A 381 -5.82 21.22 35.02
N SER A 382 -6.21 22.12 35.92
CA SER A 382 -7.15 23.20 35.56
C SER A 382 -7.02 24.35 36.57
N ARG A 383 -6.02 25.21 36.35
CA ARG A 383 -5.91 26.62 36.81
C ARG A 383 -4.50 27.13 36.53
N LYS A 384 -4.24 27.52 35.28
CA LYS A 384 -3.26 28.58 34.91
C LYS A 384 -3.35 28.82 33.40
N ALA A 385 -4.49 29.36 32.98
CA ALA A 385 -4.65 30.02 31.70
C ALA A 385 -5.64 31.17 31.91
N HIS A 386 -5.24 32.17 32.69
CA HIS A 386 -5.75 33.54 32.72
C HIS A 386 -4.97 34.32 33.80
N ALA A 387 -3.85 34.93 33.40
CA ALA A 387 -3.26 36.16 33.94
C ALA A 387 -1.87 36.31 33.33
N GLY A 388 -1.65 37.38 32.55
CA GLY A 388 -0.40 37.71 31.88
C GLY A 388 -0.66 38.26 30.50
#